data_AF-B5Z734-F1
#
_entry.id   AF-B5Z734-F1
#
_cell.length_a   1.000
_cell.length_b   1.000
_cell.length_c   1.000
_cell.angle_alpha   90.00
_cell.angle_beta   90.00
_cell.angle_gamma   90.00
#
_symmetry.space_group_name_H-M   'P 1'
#
loop_
_entity.id
_entity.type
_entity.pdbx_description
1 polymer ?
#
loop_
_entity_poly.entity_id
_entity_poly.type
_entity_poly.pdbx_seq_one_letter_code
_entity_poly.pdbx_strand_id
1 'polypeptide(L)'
;MELRALNEALKILKRPCHITLYSDSQYVCQAINVWLANWQKKNFSKVKNVDLWKEFLKVSKGHLIVAVWIKGHNGHAENERCDSLAKLEAQKRTKTTT
;
A
#
# COMPACT_ATOMS: atom_id res chain seq x y z
N MET A 1 7.16 3.07 1.25
CA MET A 1 6.35 3.98 2.10
C MET A 1 4.86 3.70 1.95
N GLU A 2 4.33 3.64 0.73
CA GLU A 2 2.91 3.37 0.45
C GLU A 2 2.40 2.03 1.02
N LEU A 3 3.11 0.92 0.79
CA LEU A 3 2.68 -0.40 1.28
C LEU A 3 2.66 -0.49 2.82
N ARG A 4 3.58 0.21 3.49
CA ARG A 4 3.56 0.33 4.95
C ARG A 4 2.34 1.11 5.42
N ALA A 5 2.03 2.24 4.78
CA ALA A 5 0.85 3.03 5.12
C ALA A 5 -0.45 2.22 4.94
N LEU A 6 -0.53 1.42 3.88
CA LEU A 6 -1.64 0.49 3.65
C LEU A 6 -1.75 -0.55 4.78
N ASN A 7 -0.64 -1.20 5.16
CA ASN A 7 -0.65 -2.19 6.24
C ASN A 7 -1.16 -1.58 7.56
N GLU A 8 -0.68 -0.39 7.92
CA GLU A 8 -1.12 0.31 9.14
C GLU A 8 -2.60 0.71 9.06
N ALA A 9 -3.08 1.20 7.91
CA ALA A 9 -4.49 1.52 7.72
C ALA A 9 -5.39 0.29 7.91
N LEU A 10 -4.97 -0.88 7.40
CA LEU A 10 -5.71 -2.13 7.57
C LEU A 10 -5.73 -2.60 9.02
N LYS A 11 -4.64 -2.44 9.78
CA LYS A 11 -4.58 -2.80 11.21
C LYS A 11 -5.58 -2.03 12.08
N ILE A 12 -5.98 -0.83 11.67
CA ILE A 12 -6.95 0.00 12.40
C ILE A 12 -8.38 -0.53 12.23
N LEU A 13 -8.67 -1.26 11.15
CA LEU A 13 -10.00 -1.78 10.87
C LEU A 13 -10.36 -2.93 11.81
N LYS A 14 -11.42 -2.74 12.60
CA LYS A 14 -11.86 -3.70 13.63
C LYS A 14 -12.77 -4.83 13.11
N ARG A 15 -13.13 -4.79 11.83
CA ARG A 15 -14.07 -5.73 11.22
C ARG A 15 -13.77 -5.93 9.73
N PRO A 16 -14.17 -7.06 9.13
CA PRO A 16 -14.17 -7.26 7.68
C PRO A 16 -14.82 -6.09 6.93
N CYS A 17 -14.13 -5.60 5.91
CA CYS A 17 -14.57 -4.46 5.09
C CYS A 17 -14.33 -4.75 3.61
N HIS A 18 -15.17 -4.13 2.77
CA HIS A 18 -14.92 -3.95 1.35
C HIS A 18 -14.12 -2.65 1.18
N ILE A 19 -12.93 -2.73 0.60
CA ILE A 19 -11.97 -1.64 0.52
C ILE A 19 -11.57 -1.43 -0.94
N THR A 20 -11.79 -0.23 -1.43
CA THR A 20 -11.23 0.21 -2.71
C THR A 20 -10.00 1.06 -2.45
N LEU A 21 -8.83 0.54 -2.81
CA LEU A 21 -7.56 1.23 -2.67
C LEU A 21 -7.26 2.01 -3.95
N TYR A 22 -7.19 3.32 -3.88
CA TYR A 22 -6.67 4.15 -4.97
C TYR A 22 -5.18 4.36 -4.78
N SER A 23 -4.39 4.07 -5.80
CA SER A 23 -2.94 4.28 -5.79
C SER A 23 -2.44 4.61 -7.18
N ASP A 24 -1.46 5.49 -7.27
CA ASP A 24 -0.72 5.77 -8.51
C ASP A 24 0.41 4.77 -8.78
N SER A 25 0.70 3.91 -7.82
CA SER A 25 1.63 2.80 -7.97
C SER A 25 0.97 1.64 -8.70
N GLN A 26 1.24 1.56 -10.00
CA GLN A 26 0.82 0.42 -10.83
C GLN A 26 1.35 -0.90 -10.25
N TYR A 27 2.54 -0.89 -9.66
CA TYR A 27 3.14 -2.06 -9.01
C TYR A 27 2.26 -2.56 -7.84
N VAL A 28 1.83 -1.67 -6.95
CA VAL A 28 0.96 -2.04 -5.82
C VAL A 28 -0.40 -2.53 -6.32
N CYS A 29 -0.99 -1.84 -7.28
CA CYS A 29 -2.30 -2.21 -7.82
C CYS A 29 -2.29 -3.59 -8.48
N GLN A 30 -1.28 -3.86 -9.33
CA GLN A 30 -1.12 -5.16 -9.99
C GLN A 30 -0.79 -6.27 -8.99
N ALA A 31 0.02 -5.97 -7.97
CA ALA A 31 0.31 -6.94 -6.92
C ALA A 31 -0.95 -7.38 -6.18
N ILE A 32 -1.77 -6.43 -5.73
CA ILE A 32 -3.01 -6.70 -4.99
C ILE A 32 -4.01 -7.47 -5.85
N ASN A 33 -4.24 -7.02 -7.09
CA ASN A 33 -5.30 -7.58 -7.92
C ASN A 33 -4.92 -8.90 -8.60
N VAL A 34 -3.64 -9.12 -8.91
CA VAL A 34 -3.23 -10.21 -9.82
C VAL A 34 -2.10 -11.07 -9.24
N TRP A 35 -1.04 -10.46 -8.71
CA TRP A 35 0.20 -11.23 -8.48
C TRP A 35 0.31 -11.93 -7.13
N LEU A 36 -0.35 -11.41 -6.08
CA LEU A 36 -0.21 -11.94 -4.71
C LEU A 36 -0.46 -13.44 -4.61
N ALA A 37 -1.49 -13.95 -5.28
CA ALA A 37 -1.81 -15.37 -5.28
C ALA A 37 -0.67 -16.24 -5.86
N ASN A 38 -0.03 -15.76 -6.95
CA ASN A 38 1.10 -16.46 -7.55
C ASN A 38 2.38 -16.31 -6.71
N TRP A 39 2.60 -15.15 -6.11
CA TRP A 39 3.74 -14.93 -5.21
C TRP A 39 3.68 -15.84 -3.99
N GLN A 40 2.50 -16.00 -3.39
CA GLN A 40 2.31 -16.91 -2.27
C GLN A 40 2.65 -18.36 -2.65
N LYS A 41 2.22 -18.82 -3.83
CA LYS A 41 2.58 -20.16 -4.35
C LYS A 41 4.08 -20.34 -4.59
N LYS A 42 4.78 -19.27 -4.97
CA LYS A 42 6.23 -19.26 -5.24
C LYS A 42 7.07 -18.82 -4.04
N ASN A 43 6.50 -18.80 -2.83
CA ASN A 43 7.15 -18.34 -1.60
C ASN A 43 7.86 -16.97 -1.75
N PHE A 44 7.27 -16.08 -2.55
CA PHE A 44 7.79 -14.74 -2.83
C PHE A 44 9.20 -14.71 -3.44
N SER A 45 9.61 -15.77 -4.14
CA SER A 45 10.90 -15.80 -4.83
C SER A 45 11.03 -14.66 -5.84
N LYS A 46 12.11 -13.87 -5.72
CA LYS A 46 12.41 -12.68 -6.56
C LYS A 46 11.40 -11.53 -6.46
N VAL A 47 10.64 -11.44 -5.36
CA VAL A 47 9.73 -10.31 -5.10
C VAL A 47 10.43 -9.27 -4.22
N LYS A 48 10.21 -7.97 -4.50
CA LYS A 48 10.71 -6.88 -3.65
C LYS A 48 9.79 -6.69 -2.43
N ASN A 49 10.35 -6.28 -1.28
CA ASN A 49 9.58 -5.99 -0.06
C ASN A 49 8.71 -7.16 0.44
N VAL A 50 9.28 -8.37 0.42
CA VAL A 50 8.57 -9.62 0.79
C VAL A 50 8.00 -9.57 2.19
N ASP A 51 8.73 -8.98 3.13
CA ASP A 51 8.32 -8.74 4.51
C ASP A 51 7.00 -7.98 4.60
N LEU A 52 6.89 -6.87 3.85
CA LEU A 52 5.69 -6.03 3.83
C LEU A 52 4.51 -6.72 3.15
N TRP A 53 4.75 -7.52 2.11
CA TRP A 53 3.70 -8.28 1.44
C TRP A 53 3.18 -9.45 2.29
N LYS A 54 4.06 -10.12 3.04
CA LYS A 54 3.66 -11.15 4.01
C LYS A 54 2.82 -10.54 5.13
N GLU A 55 3.20 -9.37 5.62
CA GLU A 55 2.40 -8.63 6.60
C GLU A 55 1.05 -8.19 6.01
N PHE A 56 1.05 -7.65 4.79
CA PHE A 56 -0.17 -7.29 4.06
C PHE A 56 -1.15 -8.46 4.00
N LEU A 57 -0.69 -9.67 3.62
CA LEU A 57 -1.55 -10.85 3.56
C LEU A 57 -2.13 -11.23 4.93
N LYS A 58 -1.40 -10.97 6.01
CA LYS A 58 -1.89 -11.22 7.37
C LYS A 58 -2.98 -10.23 7.76
N VAL A 59 -2.75 -8.93 7.53
CA VAL A 59 -3.68 -7.86 7.95
C VAL A 59 -4.86 -7.66 7.00
N SER A 60 -4.72 -8.04 5.73
CA SER A 60 -5.81 -8.02 4.75
C SER A 60 -6.76 -9.22 4.87
N LYS A 61 -6.42 -10.22 5.69
CA LYS A 61 -7.23 -11.44 5.85
C LYS A 61 -8.65 -11.07 6.31
N GLY A 62 -9.63 -11.44 5.50
CA GLY A 62 -11.05 -11.18 5.77
C GLY A 62 -11.57 -9.85 5.18
N HIS A 63 -10.70 -8.98 4.67
CA HIS A 63 -11.12 -7.82 3.88
C HIS A 63 -11.20 -8.20 2.40
N LEU A 64 -12.18 -7.64 1.68
CA LEU A 64 -12.17 -7.66 0.23
C LEU A 64 -11.51 -6.38 -0.24
N ILE A 65 -10.29 -6.47 -0.76
CA ILE A 65 -9.51 -5.32 -1.20
C ILE A 65 -9.41 -5.36 -2.73
N VAL A 66 -9.83 -4.26 -3.37
CA VAL A 66 -9.65 -4.04 -4.81
C VAL A 66 -8.82 -2.79 -4.99
N ALA A 67 -7.73 -2.89 -5.75
CA ALA A 67 -6.89 -1.74 -6.05
C ALA A 67 -7.28 -1.12 -7.41
N VAL A 68 -7.45 0.20 -7.44
CA VAL A 68 -7.68 0.99 -8.64
C VAL A 68 -6.43 1.81 -8.90
N TRP A 69 -5.79 1.54 -10.03
CA TRP A 69 -4.68 2.35 -10.48
C TRP A 69 -5.19 3.68 -11.01
N ILE A 70 -4.74 4.77 -10.41
CA ILE A 70 -4.98 6.13 -10.91
C ILE A 70 -3.69 6.69 -11.48
N LYS A 71 -3.79 7.52 -12.51
CA LYS A 71 -2.59 8.18 -13.03
C LYS A 71 -2.15 9.25 -12.02
N GLY A 72 -0.91 9.17 -11.54
CA GLY A 72 -0.34 10.21 -10.69
C GLY A 72 -0.40 11.58 -11.37
N HIS A 73 -0.70 12.63 -10.60
CA HIS A 73 -0.87 14.02 -11.07
C HIS A 73 -2.06 14.27 -12.03
N ASN A 74 -3.22 13.68 -11.74
CA ASN A 74 -4.45 13.96 -12.51
C ASN A 74 -5.57 14.62 -11.68
N GLY A 75 -5.23 15.36 -10.61
CA GLY A 75 -6.20 16.17 -9.87
C GLY A 75 -7.07 15.43 -8.85
N HIS A 76 -6.67 14.24 -8.38
CA HIS A 76 -7.33 13.61 -7.22
C HIS A 76 -6.87 14.27 -5.92
N ALA A 77 -7.71 15.15 -5.37
CA ALA A 77 -7.42 15.94 -4.19
C ALA A 77 -6.97 15.08 -2.98
N GLU A 78 -7.55 13.88 -2.78
CA GLU A 78 -7.13 13.00 -1.68
C GLU A 78 -5.73 12.42 -1.89
N ASN A 79 -5.35 12.11 -3.14
CA ASN A 79 -4.04 11.57 -3.46
C ASN A 79 -2.94 12.64 -3.30
N GLU A 80 -3.20 13.86 -3.76
CA GLU A 80 -2.27 14.99 -3.60
C GLU A 80 -2.06 15.37 -2.14
N ARG A 81 -3.12 15.27 -1.32
CA ARG A 81 -3.01 15.49 0.12
C ARG A 81 -2.14 14.43 0.80
N CYS A 82 -2.33 13.15 0.46
CA CYS A 82 -1.51 12.06 1.00
C CYS A 82 -0.04 12.17 0.59
N ASP A 83 0.24 12.51 -0.67
CA ASP A 83 1.61 12.72 -1.17
C ASP A 83 2.27 13.92 -0.47
N SER A 84 1.52 15.02 -0.28
CA SER A 84 2.00 16.19 0.46
C SER A 84 2.35 15.86 1.92
N LEU A 85 1.50 15.09 2.60
CA LEU A 85 1.76 14.65 3.97
C LEU A 85 2.98 13.70 4.05
N ALA A 86 3.09 12.76 3.13
CA ALA A 86 4.22 11.84 3.05
C ALA A 86 5.55 12.57 2.82
N LYS A 87 5.56 13.57 1.92
CA LYS A 87 6.72 14.43 1.65
C LYS A 87 7.11 15.27 2.87
N LEU A 88 6.13 15.86 3.55
CA LEU A 88 6.37 16.66 4.76
C LEU A 88 7.04 15.82 5.86
N GLU A 89 6.53 14.62 6.12
CA GLU A 89 7.08 13.74 7.15
C GLU A 89 8.46 13.17 6.77
N ALA A 90 8.69 12.90 5.48
CA ALA A 90 10.03 12.52 5.00
C ALA A 90 11.07 13.64 5.23
N GLN A 91 10.69 14.90 5.02
CA GLN A 91 11.56 16.06 5.27
C GLN A 91 11.80 16.35 6.76
N LYS A 92 10.84 16.02 7.64
CA LYS A 92 11.06 16.15 9.09
C LYS A 92 12.11 15.16 9.59
N ARG A 93 12.11 13.93 9.07
CA ARG A 93 13.08 12.88 9.43
C ARG A 93 14.51 13.18 9.00
N THR A 94 14.75 14.01 7.99
CA THR A 94 16.10 14.37 7.55
C THR A 94 16.74 15.49 8.38
N LYS A 95 15.95 16.25 9.16
CA LYS A 95 16.46 17.38 9.97
C LYS A 95 16.82 17.01 11.42
N THR A 96 16.60 15.77 11.86
CA THR A 96 16.89 15.33 13.24
C THR A 96 18.25 14.65 13.38
N THR A 97 19.09 14.70 12.34
CA THR A 97 20.45 14.18 12.36
C THR A 97 21.42 15.33 12.11
N THR A 98 21.52 16.27 13.05
CA THR A 98 22.65 17.21 13.15
C THR A 98 22.82 17.61 14.61
#